data_AF-M2WRV7-F1
#
_entry.id   AF-M2WRV7-F1
#
_cell.length_a   1.000
_cell.length_b   1.000
_cell.length_c   1.000
_cell.angle_alpha   90.00
_cell.angle_beta   90.00
_cell.angle_gamma   90.00
#
_symmetry.space_group_name_H-M   'P 1'
#
loop_
_entity.id
_entity.type
_entity.pdbx_description
1 polymer ?
#
loop_
_entity_poly.entity_id
_entity_poly.type
_entity_poly.pdbx_seq_one_letter_code
_entity_poly.pdbx_strand_id
1 'polypeptide(L)'
;MLLGGKSAFQGVVVWAGKRYFTTNRSTCKTVFSPCKHFSYSVVFRANRLRELDNRELSVSRSLHRCSFSSTCSISENLQVRTIPVLRDNYAYLLIDKRHKVAAAVDPVEPTKVTRAAEEEGVSLVAVLTTHKHWDHSGGNEELLEKYSSLKIFGSKYEIVPGTTHRVGQGDIFQFYSPSCLEVYVYCTPCHTRGHLLYFVKERDAIGSSAVLFSGDTLFIGGCGRFFEGDSNDMLQNIEQVIHRFPRNTFMFCGHEYTLKNLEFALQMEPHNQILKEKYDWAKKQLELGKCTVPSTLEEEFLYNPFLRYGEASIQQAVQQSEPAKVLAELRKRKDVF
;
A
#
# COMPACT_ATOMS: atom_id res chain seq x y z
N MET A 1 -34.76 49.57 6.53
CA MET A 1 -35.50 50.29 7.57
C MET A 1 -34.65 50.32 8.83
N LEU A 2 -34.24 51.52 9.23
CA LEU A 2 -33.63 51.83 10.54
C LEU A 2 -34.65 51.64 11.66
N LEU A 3 -34.16 51.33 12.88
CA LEU A 3 -34.60 51.67 14.25
C LEU A 3 -33.76 50.73 15.17
N GLY A 4 -32.76 51.12 15.97
CA GLY A 4 -32.72 52.05 17.12
C GLY A 4 -33.21 51.33 18.39
N GLY A 5 -32.56 51.20 19.55
CA GLY A 5 -31.27 51.64 20.14
C GLY A 5 -31.25 51.37 21.67
N LYS A 6 -30.09 51.64 22.33
CA LYS A 6 -29.84 51.87 23.80
C LYS A 6 -29.87 50.64 24.74
N SER A 7 -29.10 50.46 25.84
CA SER A 7 -28.14 51.24 26.67
C SER A 7 -27.47 50.28 27.69
N ALA A 8 -26.15 50.31 27.96
CA ALA A 8 -25.42 50.96 29.06
C ALA A 8 -25.18 50.17 30.39
N PHE A 9 -23.89 49.99 30.71
CA PHE A 9 -23.16 50.01 32.00
C PHE A 9 -23.57 49.16 33.23
N GLN A 10 -22.62 48.36 33.75
CA GLN A 10 -21.90 48.60 35.02
C GLN A 10 -20.84 47.51 35.29
N GLY A 11 -19.64 47.92 35.72
CA GLY A 11 -18.58 47.02 36.19
C GLY A 11 -18.62 46.79 37.71
N VAL A 12 -17.68 45.99 38.24
CA VAL A 12 -16.92 46.17 39.50
C VAL A 12 -16.06 44.91 39.83
N VAL A 13 -14.74 45.14 39.90
CA VAL A 13 -13.72 44.76 40.91
C VAL A 13 -13.56 43.31 41.46
N VAL A 14 -12.41 42.71 41.11
CA VAL A 14 -11.31 42.05 41.89
C VAL A 14 -11.59 41.37 43.25
N TRP A 15 -11.09 40.13 43.43
CA TRP A 15 -10.30 39.73 44.62
C TRP A 15 -9.33 38.55 44.35
N ALA A 16 -8.16 38.62 44.96
CA ALA A 16 -7.04 37.67 44.89
C ALA A 16 -7.02 36.73 46.11
N GLY A 17 -6.37 35.56 46.02
CA GLY A 17 -6.15 34.74 47.23
C GLY A 17 -5.35 33.46 47.03
N LYS A 18 -4.01 33.56 47.17
CA LYS A 18 -3.14 32.43 47.56
C LYS A 18 -3.34 32.13 49.05
N ARG A 19 -3.34 30.87 49.46
CA ARG A 19 -2.88 30.45 50.81
C ARG A 19 -2.08 29.16 50.79
N TYR A 20 -0.90 29.28 51.38
CA TYR A 20 -0.04 28.23 51.90
C TYR A 20 -0.65 27.62 53.17
N PHE A 21 -0.34 26.34 53.44
CA PHE A 21 -0.36 25.79 54.79
C PHE A 21 0.99 25.15 55.09
N THR A 22 1.59 25.61 56.19
CA THR A 22 2.71 24.99 56.92
C THR A 22 2.24 24.79 58.35
N THR A 23 2.44 23.62 58.94
CA THR A 23 2.55 23.46 60.41
C THR A 23 3.45 22.28 60.79
N ASN A 24 4.63 22.67 61.30
CA ASN A 24 5.51 22.15 62.36
C ASN A 24 5.31 20.79 63.08
N ARG A 25 6.47 20.13 63.24
CA ARG A 25 7.12 19.52 64.44
C ARG A 25 6.35 18.53 65.33
N SER A 26 6.95 17.33 65.45
CA SER A 26 7.33 16.76 66.76
C SER A 26 8.46 15.74 66.63
N THR A 27 9.43 15.89 67.51
CA THR A 27 10.69 15.16 67.71
C THR A 27 10.51 13.75 68.26
N CYS A 28 11.34 12.80 67.83
CA CYS A 28 11.89 11.78 68.74
C CYS A 28 13.31 11.41 68.29
N LYS A 29 14.27 11.61 69.19
CA LYS A 29 15.66 11.12 69.06
C LYS A 29 15.74 9.76 69.73
N THR A 30 16.30 8.77 69.03
CA THR A 30 17.08 7.71 69.67
C THR A 30 18.16 7.23 68.71
N VAL A 31 19.37 7.15 69.26
CA VAL A 31 20.64 6.78 68.64
C VAL A 31 20.71 5.25 68.50
N PHE A 32 21.30 4.74 67.40
CA PHE A 32 22.30 3.65 67.35
C PHE A 32 22.48 3.17 65.89
N SER A 33 23.71 3.23 65.38
CA SER A 33 24.22 2.40 64.27
C SER A 33 24.94 1.18 64.86
N PRO A 34 25.41 0.18 64.07
CA PRO A 34 25.12 -0.17 62.66
C PRO A 34 24.79 -1.69 62.48
N CYS A 35 24.14 -2.10 61.38
CA CYS A 35 24.46 -3.41 60.76
C CYS A 35 23.85 -3.61 59.36
N LYS A 36 24.77 -3.86 58.41
CA LYS A 36 24.76 -4.73 57.21
C LYS A 36 23.44 -5.19 56.56
N HIS A 37 23.42 -4.93 55.24
CA HIS A 37 22.91 -5.74 54.13
C HIS A 37 21.39 -5.78 53.83
N PHE A 38 21.15 -5.88 52.51
CA PHE A 38 19.92 -6.18 51.77
C PHE A 38 19.02 -5.03 51.27
N SER A 39 19.07 -4.85 49.94
CA SER A 39 17.96 -4.60 49.01
C SER A 39 18.22 -3.46 48.01
N TYR A 40 19.12 -3.71 47.06
CA TYR A 40 19.16 -3.02 45.77
C TYR A 40 18.85 -4.05 44.68
N SER A 41 17.59 -4.44 44.52
CA SER A 41 17.21 -5.33 43.41
C SER A 41 15.78 -5.19 42.88
N VAL A 42 14.96 -4.28 43.42
CA VAL A 42 13.55 -4.19 42.98
C VAL A 42 13.27 -3.03 41.99
N VAL A 43 14.10 -1.98 41.96
CA VAL A 43 13.83 -0.80 41.09
C VAL A 43 14.43 -0.92 39.68
N PHE A 44 15.48 -1.73 39.48
CA PHE A 44 16.09 -1.93 38.14
C PHE A 44 15.38 -2.96 37.26
N ARG A 45 14.47 -3.77 37.81
CA ARG A 45 13.69 -4.75 37.03
C ARG A 45 12.43 -4.13 36.39
N ALA A 46 11.84 -3.11 37.02
CA ALA A 46 10.62 -2.48 36.50
C ALA A 46 10.86 -1.60 35.26
N ASN A 47 11.99 -0.88 35.20
CA ASN A 47 12.34 -0.08 34.01
C ASN A 47 12.77 -0.93 32.82
N ARG A 48 13.45 -2.06 33.08
CA ARG A 48 13.89 -2.98 32.01
C ARG A 48 12.71 -3.75 31.39
N LEU A 49 11.69 -4.09 32.19
CA LEU A 49 10.45 -4.69 31.68
C LEU A 49 9.64 -3.68 30.86
N ARG A 50 9.54 -2.41 31.26
CA ARG A 50 8.86 -1.36 30.46
C ARG A 50 9.59 -1.03 29.16
N GLU A 51 10.92 -1.09 29.13
CA GLU A 51 11.70 -0.89 27.89
C GLU A 51 11.61 -2.09 26.94
N LEU A 52 11.56 -3.32 27.46
CA LEU A 52 11.35 -4.52 26.65
C LEU A 52 9.91 -4.58 26.09
N ASP A 53 8.92 -4.23 26.90
CA ASP A 53 7.50 -4.17 26.51
C ASP A 53 7.25 -3.05 25.47
N ASN A 54 7.88 -1.87 25.63
CA ASN A 54 7.86 -0.81 24.62
C ASN A 54 8.63 -1.20 23.34
N ARG A 55 9.71 -1.99 23.43
CA ARG A 55 10.40 -2.51 22.24
C ARG A 55 9.55 -3.55 21.52
N GLU A 56 8.93 -4.50 22.20
CA GLU A 56 7.99 -5.45 21.61
C GLU A 56 6.76 -4.77 21.00
N LEU A 57 6.20 -3.74 21.66
CA LEU A 57 5.12 -2.91 21.11
C LEU A 57 5.57 -2.06 19.91
N SER A 58 6.82 -1.58 19.88
CA SER A 58 7.38 -0.83 18.74
C SER A 58 7.72 -1.72 17.53
N VAL A 59 8.20 -2.94 17.79
CA VAL A 59 8.51 -3.96 16.77
C VAL A 59 7.22 -4.56 16.22
N SER A 60 6.21 -4.80 17.07
CA SER A 60 4.86 -5.17 16.66
C SER A 60 4.22 -4.14 15.71
N ARG A 61 4.44 -2.84 15.96
CA ARG A 61 3.97 -1.76 15.07
C ARG A 61 4.78 -1.62 13.78
N SER A 62 6.02 -2.11 13.71
CA SER A 62 6.87 -2.02 12.51
C SER A 62 6.74 -3.19 11.56
N LEU A 63 6.23 -4.34 12.01
CA LEU A 63 6.16 -5.60 11.24
C LEU A 63 5.26 -5.56 9.99
N HIS A 64 4.53 -4.47 9.76
CA HIS A 64 3.52 -4.38 8.69
C HIS A 64 3.74 -3.18 7.77
N ARG A 65 4.92 -2.55 7.77
CA ARG A 65 5.11 -1.31 7.01
C ARG A 65 6.43 -1.30 6.24
N CYS A 66 6.32 -1.17 4.91
CA CYS A 66 7.45 -0.73 4.13
C CYS A 66 7.72 0.75 4.41
N SER A 67 8.97 1.06 4.77
CA SER A 67 9.40 2.42 5.10
C SER A 67 10.41 2.98 4.09
N PHE A 68 11.00 2.12 3.25
CA PHE A 68 12.06 2.51 2.32
C PHE A 68 11.62 2.33 0.88
N SER A 69 11.86 3.34 0.04
CA SER A 69 11.73 3.18 -1.41
C SER A 69 12.73 2.15 -1.92
N SER A 70 12.29 1.31 -2.86
CA SER A 70 13.14 0.36 -3.57
C SER A 70 13.07 0.65 -5.06
N THR A 71 14.16 0.35 -5.77
CA THR A 71 14.26 0.57 -7.20
C THR A 71 14.62 -0.74 -7.89
N CYS A 72 13.83 -1.11 -8.89
CA CYS A 72 13.97 -2.36 -9.65
C CYS A 72 14.27 -2.04 -11.10
N SER A 73 15.43 -2.48 -11.59
CA SER A 73 15.76 -2.44 -13.02
C SER A 73 15.18 -3.68 -13.68
N ILE A 74 14.20 -3.48 -14.54
CA ILE A 74 13.48 -4.57 -15.25
C ILE A 74 14.24 -4.96 -16.51
N SER A 75 14.82 -3.96 -17.17
CA SER A 75 15.69 -4.11 -18.34
C SER A 75 16.69 -2.95 -18.43
N GLU A 76 17.38 -2.81 -19.56
CA GLU A 76 18.29 -1.69 -19.80
C GLU A 76 17.60 -0.33 -19.68
N ASN A 77 16.40 -0.19 -20.27
CA ASN A 77 15.68 1.08 -20.39
C ASN A 77 14.44 1.18 -19.48
N LEU A 78 13.91 0.07 -18.98
CA LEU A 78 12.74 0.03 -18.10
C LEU A 78 13.14 -0.14 -16.63
N GLN A 79 12.76 0.81 -15.80
CA GLN A 79 13.01 0.80 -14.36
C GLN A 79 11.75 1.23 -13.60
N VAL A 80 11.53 0.64 -12.44
CA VAL A 80 10.41 1.00 -11.56
C VAL A 80 10.94 1.32 -10.17
N ARG A 81 10.58 2.49 -9.64
CA ARG A 81 10.83 2.86 -8.24
C ARG A 81 9.55 2.82 -7.44
N THR A 82 9.53 2.02 -6.38
CA THR A 82 8.44 1.92 -5.41
C THR A 82 8.55 3.04 -4.39
N ILE A 83 7.44 3.73 -4.13
CA ILE A 83 7.35 4.86 -3.22
C ILE A 83 6.26 4.54 -2.19
N PRO A 84 6.63 4.22 -0.94
CA PRO A 84 5.65 4.04 0.14
C PRO A 84 4.90 5.35 0.41
N VAL A 85 3.57 5.30 0.25
CA VAL A 85 2.67 6.43 0.48
C VAL A 85 1.59 6.05 1.49
N LEU A 86 1.05 7.06 2.18
CA LEU A 86 0.08 6.88 3.25
C LEU A 86 0.59 5.86 4.30
N ARG A 87 -0.26 4.89 4.68
CA ARG A 87 0.08 3.85 5.66
C ARG A 87 0.72 2.63 4.98
N ASP A 88 0.06 2.11 3.97
CA ASP A 88 0.38 0.83 3.32
C ASP A 88 0.20 0.87 1.79
N ASN A 89 -0.06 2.03 1.20
CA ASN A 89 -0.18 2.20 -0.25
C ASN A 89 1.21 2.31 -0.91
N TYR A 90 1.26 1.95 -2.19
CA TYR A 90 2.38 2.20 -3.06
C TYR A 90 2.01 3.09 -4.22
N ALA A 91 2.77 4.18 -4.37
CA ALA A 91 2.92 4.86 -5.65
C ALA A 91 4.17 4.30 -6.36
N TYR A 92 4.23 4.44 -7.67
CA TYR A 92 5.38 4.01 -8.46
C TYR A 92 5.87 5.10 -9.39
N LEU A 93 7.17 5.15 -9.65
CA LEU A 93 7.73 5.83 -10.81
C LEU A 93 8.13 4.78 -11.85
N LEU A 94 7.44 4.79 -12.99
CA LEU A 94 7.77 4.06 -14.20
C LEU A 94 8.73 4.89 -15.03
N ILE A 95 9.98 4.47 -15.14
CA ILE A 95 11.08 5.25 -15.70
C ILE A 95 11.47 4.70 -17.07
N ASP A 96 11.44 5.57 -18.08
CA ASP A 96 12.18 5.39 -19.33
C ASP A 96 13.58 6.02 -19.14
N LYS A 97 14.57 5.15 -18.92
CA LYS A 97 15.95 5.59 -18.66
C LYS A 97 16.61 6.22 -19.88
N ARG A 98 16.21 5.80 -21.10
CA ARG A 98 16.79 6.31 -22.35
C ARG A 98 16.48 7.79 -22.52
N HIS A 99 15.24 8.18 -22.24
CA HIS A 99 14.77 9.55 -22.42
C HIS A 99 14.77 10.38 -21.14
N LYS A 100 15.12 9.78 -19.99
CA LYS A 100 15.12 10.41 -18.66
C LYS A 100 13.76 11.04 -18.30
N VAL A 101 12.70 10.31 -18.60
CA VAL A 101 11.32 10.68 -18.28
C VAL A 101 10.66 9.59 -17.47
N ALA A 102 9.63 9.95 -16.71
CA ALA A 102 8.87 9.01 -15.91
C ALA A 102 7.36 9.30 -15.96
N ALA A 103 6.58 8.23 -15.82
CA ALA A 103 5.18 8.31 -15.42
C ALA A 103 5.06 7.90 -13.94
N ALA A 104 4.23 8.61 -13.18
CA ALA A 104 3.85 8.15 -11.86
C ALA A 104 2.63 7.22 -11.94
N VAL A 105 2.53 6.23 -11.07
CA VAL A 105 1.36 5.37 -10.93
C VAL A 105 0.75 5.60 -9.56
N ASP A 106 -0.56 5.87 -9.51
CA ASP A 106 -1.37 6.10 -8.30
C ASP A 106 -0.74 7.08 -7.28
N PRO A 107 -0.45 8.35 -7.67
CA PRO A 107 0.41 9.25 -6.91
C PRO A 107 -0.33 10.04 -5.81
N VAL A 108 -0.94 9.38 -4.83
CA VAL A 108 -1.73 10.06 -3.78
C VAL A 108 -0.95 11.07 -2.93
N GLU A 109 0.37 10.95 -2.82
CA GLU A 109 1.25 11.94 -2.16
C GLU A 109 2.21 12.60 -3.18
N PRO A 110 1.76 13.64 -3.93
CA PRO A 110 2.52 14.28 -5.01
C PRO A 110 3.94 14.74 -4.63
N THR A 111 4.10 15.25 -3.41
CA THR A 111 5.41 15.71 -2.92
C THR A 111 6.44 14.58 -2.85
N LYS A 112 6.05 13.36 -2.43
CA LYS A 112 6.96 12.20 -2.40
C LYS A 112 7.32 11.73 -3.80
N VAL A 113 6.34 11.72 -4.71
CA VAL A 113 6.52 11.30 -6.10
C VAL A 113 7.45 12.25 -6.85
N THR A 114 7.23 13.55 -6.71
CA THR A 114 8.07 14.58 -7.36
C THR A 114 9.49 14.57 -6.83
N ARG A 115 9.68 14.43 -5.52
CA ARG A 115 11.00 14.25 -4.91
C ARG A 115 11.71 13.00 -5.43
N ALA A 116 11.01 11.86 -5.53
CA ALA A 116 11.61 10.64 -6.06
C ALA A 116 12.03 10.79 -7.54
N ALA A 117 11.26 11.54 -8.34
CA ALA A 117 11.63 11.85 -9.72
C ALA A 117 12.88 12.73 -9.80
N GLU A 118 13.00 13.73 -8.92
CA GLU A 118 14.19 14.56 -8.79
C GLU A 118 15.42 13.73 -8.38
N GLU A 119 15.28 12.83 -7.40
CA GLU A 119 16.36 11.95 -6.94
C GLU A 119 16.84 10.96 -8.02
N GLU A 120 15.94 10.48 -8.90
CA GLU A 120 16.29 9.65 -10.07
C GLU A 120 16.78 10.49 -11.26
N GLY A 121 16.70 11.83 -11.20
CA GLY A 121 17.12 12.72 -12.27
C GLY A 121 16.25 12.60 -13.54
N VAL A 122 14.94 12.35 -13.37
CA VAL A 122 13.98 12.15 -14.47
C VAL A 122 12.87 13.20 -14.44
N SER A 123 12.36 13.56 -15.62
CA SER A 123 11.23 14.47 -15.75
C SER A 123 9.91 13.70 -15.62
N LEU A 124 9.05 14.10 -14.69
CA LEU A 124 7.70 13.55 -14.58
C LEU A 124 6.81 14.14 -15.68
N VAL A 125 6.29 13.29 -16.57
CA VAL A 125 5.53 13.72 -17.77
C VAL A 125 4.12 13.17 -17.83
N ALA A 126 3.81 12.15 -17.03
CA ALA A 126 2.50 11.52 -17.02
C ALA A 126 2.16 10.90 -15.65
N VAL A 127 0.87 10.61 -15.48
CA VAL A 127 0.31 9.82 -14.38
C VAL A 127 -0.56 8.73 -14.98
N LEU A 128 -0.44 7.51 -14.46
CA LEU A 128 -1.31 6.37 -14.76
C LEU A 128 -2.13 6.08 -13.49
N THR A 129 -3.46 6.22 -13.56
CA THR A 129 -4.33 5.99 -12.39
C THR A 129 -5.14 4.73 -12.57
N THR A 130 -4.93 3.74 -11.71
CA THR A 130 -5.57 2.42 -11.84
C THR A 130 -7.08 2.49 -11.63
N HIS A 131 -7.54 3.28 -10.64
CA HIS A 131 -8.97 3.43 -10.34
C HIS A 131 -9.27 4.69 -9.52
N LYS A 132 -10.57 4.96 -9.31
CA LYS A 132 -11.06 6.21 -8.70
C LYS A 132 -10.86 6.36 -7.19
N HIS A 133 -10.46 5.34 -6.44
CA HIS A 133 -10.37 5.50 -4.99
C HIS A 133 -9.33 6.57 -4.63
N TRP A 134 -9.61 7.30 -3.55
CA TRP A 134 -8.87 8.50 -3.18
C TRP A 134 -7.41 8.18 -2.84
N ASP A 135 -7.15 7.04 -2.22
CA ASP A 135 -5.81 6.59 -1.86
C ASP A 135 -4.92 6.22 -3.07
N HIS A 136 -5.48 6.26 -4.28
CA HIS A 136 -4.77 6.11 -5.56
C HIS A 136 -4.79 7.40 -6.39
N SER A 137 -5.97 8.02 -6.51
CA SER A 137 -6.22 9.16 -7.41
C SER A 137 -6.14 10.53 -6.73
N GLY A 138 -6.04 10.57 -5.39
CA GLY A 138 -6.21 11.78 -4.60
C GLY A 138 -5.15 12.86 -4.82
N GLY A 139 -4.00 12.51 -5.41
CA GLY A 139 -2.93 13.47 -5.74
C GLY A 139 -2.95 13.97 -7.19
N ASN A 140 -3.90 13.50 -8.01
CA ASN A 140 -3.92 13.80 -9.45
C ASN A 140 -4.10 15.30 -9.73
N GLU A 141 -5.05 15.94 -9.08
CA GLU A 141 -5.37 17.36 -9.31
C GLU A 141 -4.23 18.28 -8.84
N GLU A 142 -3.65 18.01 -7.66
CA GLU A 142 -2.47 18.73 -7.16
C GLU A 142 -1.27 18.61 -8.11
N LEU A 143 -1.02 17.42 -8.67
CA LEU A 143 0.03 17.24 -9.68
C LEU A 143 -0.26 18.04 -10.96
N LEU A 144 -1.51 18.07 -11.41
CA LEU A 144 -1.89 18.82 -12.60
C LEU A 144 -1.75 20.33 -12.41
N GLU A 145 -2.06 20.84 -11.21
CA GLU A 145 -1.84 22.24 -10.85
C GLU A 145 -0.34 22.61 -10.86
N LYS A 146 0.51 21.72 -10.34
CA LYS A 146 1.96 21.92 -10.30
C LYS A 146 2.65 21.73 -11.66
N TYR A 147 2.11 20.83 -12.49
CA TYR A 147 2.63 20.48 -13.81
C TYR A 147 1.51 20.49 -14.85
N SER A 148 1.18 21.68 -15.37
CA SER A 148 0.03 21.87 -16.26
C SER A 148 0.10 21.09 -17.59
N SER A 149 1.28 20.62 -17.99
CA SER A 149 1.49 19.81 -19.21
C SER A 149 1.38 18.30 -18.95
N LEU A 150 1.17 17.88 -17.70
CA LEU A 150 1.20 16.50 -17.30
C LEU A 150 -0.03 15.75 -17.82
N LYS A 151 0.21 14.59 -18.45
CA LYS A 151 -0.86 13.74 -18.98
C LYS A 151 -1.34 12.80 -17.89
N ILE A 152 -2.60 12.91 -17.47
CA ILE A 152 -3.20 12.02 -16.47
C ILE A 152 -4.09 11.04 -17.20
N PHE A 153 -3.62 9.80 -17.28
CA PHE A 153 -4.34 8.67 -17.84
C PHE A 153 -5.21 8.03 -16.75
N GLY A 154 -6.48 7.82 -17.07
CA GLY A 154 -7.46 7.22 -16.17
C GLY A 154 -8.60 6.56 -16.94
N SER A 155 -9.43 5.82 -16.23
CA SER A 155 -10.49 5.03 -16.84
C SER A 155 -11.53 5.85 -17.59
N LYS A 156 -11.93 5.38 -18.77
CA LYS A 156 -13.11 5.88 -19.49
C LYS A 156 -14.43 5.36 -18.92
N TYR A 157 -14.38 4.39 -18.01
CA TYR A 157 -15.55 3.71 -17.45
C TYR A 157 -15.92 4.17 -16.03
N GLU A 158 -15.11 5.05 -15.43
CA GLU A 158 -15.46 5.74 -14.18
C GLU A 158 -14.92 7.18 -14.16
N ILE A 159 -15.28 7.94 -13.12
CA ILE A 159 -14.79 9.29 -12.91
C ILE A 159 -13.55 9.20 -12.03
N VAL A 160 -12.38 9.40 -12.63
CA VAL A 160 -11.11 9.49 -11.93
C VAL A 160 -10.68 10.96 -11.87
N PRO A 161 -10.51 11.55 -10.67
CA PRO A 161 -10.11 12.96 -10.50
C PRO A 161 -8.85 13.34 -11.30
N GLY A 162 -8.83 14.56 -11.83
CA GLY A 162 -7.70 15.09 -12.61
C GLY A 162 -7.45 14.44 -13.98
N THR A 163 -8.22 13.44 -14.42
CA THR A 163 -7.98 12.74 -15.69
C THR A 163 -8.06 13.67 -16.90
N THR A 164 -6.97 13.75 -17.67
CA THR A 164 -6.92 14.49 -18.94
C THR A 164 -6.99 13.56 -20.16
N HIS A 165 -6.65 12.28 -20.01
CA HIS A 165 -6.64 11.28 -21.06
C HIS A 165 -7.41 10.03 -20.61
N ARG A 166 -8.61 9.82 -21.15
CA ARG A 166 -9.43 8.66 -20.81
C ARG A 166 -9.03 7.46 -21.67
N VAL A 167 -8.71 6.34 -21.03
CA VAL A 167 -8.30 5.08 -21.67
C VAL A 167 -9.14 3.90 -21.17
N GLY A 168 -9.11 2.79 -21.89
CA GLY A 168 -9.81 1.56 -21.54
C GLY A 168 -9.30 0.34 -22.29
N GLN A 169 -10.10 -0.72 -22.32
CA GLN A 169 -9.71 -2.04 -22.80
C GLN A 169 -9.07 -1.98 -24.20
N GLY A 170 -7.84 -2.50 -24.31
CA GLY A 170 -7.12 -2.65 -25.56
C GLY A 170 -6.43 -1.37 -26.06
N ASP A 171 -6.56 -0.24 -25.35
CA ASP A 171 -5.82 0.97 -25.70
C ASP A 171 -4.32 0.74 -25.48
N ILE A 172 -3.52 1.23 -26.42
CA ILE A 172 -2.06 1.14 -26.42
C ILE A 172 -1.51 2.54 -26.63
N PHE A 173 -0.60 2.99 -25.77
CA PHE A 173 -0.03 4.33 -25.88
C PHE A 173 1.39 4.42 -25.32
N GLN A 174 2.03 5.54 -25.61
CA GLN A 174 3.26 5.96 -24.94
C GLN A 174 2.96 7.16 -24.05
N PHE A 175 3.40 7.11 -22.80
CA PHE A 175 3.22 8.23 -21.87
C PHE A 175 4.11 9.44 -22.22
N TYR A 176 5.15 9.22 -23.02
CA TYR A 176 6.04 10.23 -23.61
C TYR A 176 6.34 9.87 -25.06
N SER A 177 6.54 10.85 -25.94
CA SER A 177 6.93 10.59 -27.33
C SER A 177 8.18 11.40 -27.70
N PRO A 178 9.24 10.76 -28.22
CA PRO A 178 9.39 9.32 -28.39
C PRO A 178 9.75 8.62 -27.07
N SER A 179 8.96 7.63 -26.62
CA SER A 179 9.35 6.70 -25.54
C SER A 179 9.71 5.34 -26.12
N CYS A 180 10.61 4.61 -25.45
CA CYS A 180 10.89 3.20 -25.78
C CYS A 180 9.90 2.23 -25.12
N LEU A 181 9.08 2.73 -24.20
CA LEU A 181 8.09 1.96 -23.44
C LEU A 181 6.70 2.10 -24.05
N GLU A 182 6.00 0.98 -24.14
CA GLU A 182 4.62 0.90 -24.60
C GLU A 182 3.71 0.43 -23.47
N VAL A 183 2.65 1.19 -23.22
CA VAL A 183 1.65 0.93 -22.17
C VAL A 183 0.41 0.33 -22.81
N TYR A 184 0.03 -0.85 -22.34
CA TYR A 184 -1.16 -1.59 -22.74
C TYR A 184 -2.19 -1.54 -21.61
N VAL A 185 -3.42 -1.19 -21.95
CA VAL A 185 -4.50 -1.03 -20.96
C VAL A 185 -5.44 -2.23 -20.99
N TYR A 186 -5.67 -2.79 -19.83
CA TYR A 186 -6.65 -3.87 -19.62
C TYR A 186 -7.66 -3.44 -18.56
N CYS A 187 -8.93 -3.67 -18.81
CA CYS A 187 -10.00 -3.42 -17.84
C CYS A 187 -10.18 -4.66 -16.97
N THR A 188 -10.30 -4.44 -15.67
CA THR A 188 -10.56 -5.51 -14.70
C THR A 188 -11.65 -5.09 -13.71
N PRO A 189 -12.90 -4.91 -14.17
CA PRO A 189 -14.00 -4.52 -13.30
C PRO A 189 -14.16 -5.55 -12.19
N CYS A 190 -14.17 -5.12 -10.93
CA CYS A 190 -14.55 -5.93 -9.76
C CYS A 190 -14.38 -5.08 -8.49
N HIS A 191 -13.13 -4.65 -8.22
CA HIS A 191 -12.84 -3.77 -7.10
C HIS A 191 -13.51 -2.41 -7.29
N THR A 192 -13.32 -1.80 -8.46
CA THR A 192 -14.22 -0.77 -8.99
C THR A 192 -14.68 -1.20 -10.37
N ARG A 193 -15.77 -0.60 -10.86
CA ARG A 193 -16.31 -0.89 -12.22
C ARG A 193 -15.36 -0.43 -13.33
N GLY A 194 -14.52 0.57 -13.05
CA GLY A 194 -13.62 1.14 -14.03
C GLY A 194 -12.14 0.79 -13.85
N HIS A 195 -11.81 -0.18 -12.99
CA HIS A 195 -10.43 -0.52 -12.65
C HIS A 195 -9.62 -0.91 -13.90
N LEU A 196 -8.40 -0.38 -13.99
CA LEU A 196 -7.45 -0.64 -15.07
C LEU A 196 -6.17 -1.28 -14.54
N LEU A 197 -5.66 -2.26 -15.29
CA LEU A 197 -4.28 -2.69 -15.23
C LEU A 197 -3.47 -2.01 -16.33
N TYR A 198 -2.26 -1.59 -15.99
CA TYR A 198 -1.28 -1.08 -16.95
C TYR A 198 -0.16 -2.09 -17.12
N PHE A 199 -0.10 -2.74 -18.28
CA PHE A 199 0.99 -3.63 -18.65
C PHE A 199 1.99 -2.86 -19.52
N VAL A 200 3.26 -2.86 -19.13
CA VAL A 200 4.30 -2.05 -19.80
C VAL A 200 5.48 -2.92 -20.19
N LYS A 201 5.92 -2.76 -21.44
CA LYS A 201 7.11 -3.42 -21.98
C LYS A 201 7.85 -2.51 -22.95
N GLU A 202 9.09 -2.86 -23.27
CA GLU A 202 9.82 -2.23 -24.36
C GLU A 202 9.28 -2.69 -25.71
N ARG A 203 9.04 -1.74 -26.63
CA ARG A 203 8.37 -2.01 -27.92
C ARG A 203 9.15 -2.98 -28.82
N ASP A 204 10.47 -2.81 -28.87
CA ASP A 204 11.33 -3.46 -29.87
C ASP A 204 12.16 -4.62 -29.27
N ALA A 205 11.93 -4.97 -28.00
CA ALA A 205 12.73 -5.96 -27.29
C ALA A 205 12.05 -7.34 -27.26
N ILE A 206 12.56 -8.27 -28.07
CA ILE A 206 12.09 -9.66 -28.12
C ILE A 206 12.45 -10.37 -26.81
N GLY A 207 11.46 -10.96 -26.14
CA GLY A 207 11.66 -11.68 -24.88
C GLY A 207 11.96 -10.77 -23.68
N SER A 208 11.72 -9.46 -23.79
CA SER A 208 11.93 -8.52 -22.68
C SER A 208 10.99 -8.77 -21.50
N SER A 209 11.52 -8.57 -20.30
CA SER A 209 10.72 -8.48 -19.08
C SER A 209 9.70 -7.35 -19.19
N ALA A 210 8.51 -7.59 -18.65
CA ALA A 210 7.43 -6.60 -18.60
C ALA A 210 7.04 -6.32 -17.15
N VAL A 211 6.35 -5.20 -16.95
CA VAL A 211 5.74 -4.86 -15.66
C VAL A 211 4.23 -4.79 -15.78
N LEU A 212 3.53 -5.16 -14.71
CA LEU A 212 2.09 -5.02 -14.56
C LEU A 212 1.80 -4.21 -13.31
N PHE A 213 1.22 -3.02 -13.48
CA PHE A 213 0.64 -2.27 -12.37
C PHE A 213 -0.79 -2.74 -12.16
N SER A 214 -1.01 -3.48 -11.08
CA SER A 214 -2.27 -4.18 -10.84
C SER A 214 -3.26 -3.41 -9.97
N GLY A 215 -2.83 -2.29 -9.37
CA GLY A 215 -3.59 -1.55 -8.37
C GLY A 215 -4.20 -2.51 -7.35
N ASP A 216 -5.50 -2.38 -7.17
CA ASP A 216 -6.30 -3.16 -6.24
C ASP A 216 -7.01 -4.38 -6.83
N THR A 217 -6.72 -4.75 -8.08
CA THR A 217 -7.26 -6.00 -8.65
C THR A 217 -6.51 -7.22 -8.09
N LEU A 218 -5.17 -7.20 -8.19
CA LEU A 218 -4.29 -8.25 -7.65
C LEU A 218 -3.28 -7.68 -6.67
N PHE A 219 -3.02 -8.45 -5.61
CA PHE A 219 -1.96 -8.21 -4.64
C PHE A 219 -1.05 -9.42 -4.55
N ILE A 220 0.14 -9.26 -3.97
CA ILE A 220 0.97 -10.42 -3.63
C ILE A 220 0.21 -11.32 -2.66
N GLY A 221 -0.07 -12.55 -3.10
CA GLY A 221 -0.82 -13.56 -2.36
C GLY A 221 -2.32 -13.28 -2.18
N GLY A 222 -2.89 -12.29 -2.87
CA GLY A 222 -4.30 -11.94 -2.72
C GLY A 222 -4.93 -11.21 -3.91
N CYS A 223 -6.16 -10.74 -3.71
CA CYS A 223 -6.88 -9.88 -4.65
C CYS A 223 -7.69 -8.79 -3.91
N GLY A 224 -8.19 -7.83 -4.67
CA GLY A 224 -9.11 -6.79 -4.20
C GLY A 224 -10.36 -7.32 -3.52
N ARG A 225 -10.94 -6.48 -2.64
CA ARG A 225 -12.34 -6.65 -2.24
C ARG A 225 -13.26 -6.31 -3.41
N PHE A 226 -14.38 -7.01 -3.53
CA PHE A 226 -15.32 -6.87 -4.64
C PHE A 226 -16.35 -5.77 -4.30
N PHE A 227 -15.92 -4.51 -4.24
CA PHE A 227 -16.82 -3.42 -3.83
C PHE A 227 -17.89 -3.11 -4.87
N GLU A 228 -17.57 -3.21 -6.16
CA GLU A 228 -18.49 -2.81 -7.24
C GLU A 228 -18.68 -3.88 -8.32
N GLY A 229 -18.33 -5.12 -8.01
CA GLY A 229 -18.51 -6.30 -8.86
C GLY A 229 -18.62 -7.57 -8.01
N ASP A 230 -18.47 -8.72 -8.65
CA ASP A 230 -18.63 -10.03 -8.00
C ASP A 230 -17.53 -11.04 -8.37
N SER A 231 -17.72 -12.29 -7.93
CA SER A 231 -16.79 -13.38 -8.21
C SER A 231 -16.75 -13.80 -9.68
N ASN A 232 -17.83 -13.59 -10.45
CA ASN A 232 -17.82 -13.84 -11.90
C ASN A 232 -16.97 -12.78 -12.60
N ASP A 233 -17.08 -11.51 -12.18
CA ASP A 233 -16.24 -10.45 -12.70
C ASP A 233 -14.75 -10.75 -12.44
N MET A 234 -14.40 -11.12 -11.20
CA MET A 234 -13.03 -11.52 -10.87
C MET A 234 -12.57 -12.77 -11.64
N LEU A 235 -13.44 -13.77 -11.80
CA LEU A 235 -13.12 -14.96 -12.60
C LEU A 235 -12.80 -14.59 -14.04
N GLN A 236 -13.64 -13.75 -14.66
CA GLN A 236 -13.42 -13.28 -16.04
C GLN A 236 -12.11 -12.49 -16.15
N ASN A 237 -11.80 -11.63 -15.18
CA ASN A 237 -10.53 -10.91 -15.13
C ASN A 237 -9.33 -11.90 -15.07
N ILE A 238 -9.44 -12.96 -14.28
CA ILE A 238 -8.39 -13.97 -14.18
C ILE A 238 -8.23 -14.72 -15.50
N GLU A 239 -9.31 -15.31 -16.01
CA GLU A 239 -9.29 -16.18 -17.19
C GLU A 239 -8.96 -15.44 -18.49
N GLN A 240 -9.50 -14.23 -18.68
CA GLN A 240 -9.41 -13.52 -19.96
C GLN A 240 -8.31 -12.46 -19.99
N VAL A 241 -7.83 -11.99 -18.84
CA VAL A 241 -6.81 -10.93 -18.77
C VAL A 241 -5.54 -11.46 -18.12
N ILE A 242 -5.59 -11.85 -16.85
CA ILE A 242 -4.40 -12.16 -16.05
C ILE A 242 -3.64 -13.36 -16.63
N HIS A 243 -4.35 -14.42 -17.05
CA HIS A 243 -3.75 -15.60 -17.65
C HIS A 243 -3.03 -15.35 -18.99
N ARG A 244 -3.28 -14.22 -19.65
CA ARG A 244 -2.69 -13.89 -20.97
C ARG A 244 -1.34 -13.20 -20.86
N PHE A 245 -0.96 -12.71 -19.68
CA PHE A 245 0.33 -12.10 -19.47
C PHE A 245 1.46 -13.14 -19.41
N PRO A 246 2.69 -12.79 -19.88
CA PRO A 246 3.86 -13.64 -19.68
C PRO A 246 4.09 -13.95 -18.20
N ARG A 247 4.46 -15.19 -17.87
CA ARG A 247 4.67 -15.63 -16.46
C ARG A 247 5.77 -14.82 -15.76
N ASN A 248 6.83 -14.44 -16.48
CA ASN A 248 7.92 -13.63 -15.96
C ASN A 248 7.59 -12.12 -15.82
N THR A 249 6.32 -11.71 -15.91
CA THR A 249 5.91 -10.32 -15.72
C THR A 249 6.04 -9.93 -14.25
N PHE A 250 6.75 -8.83 -13.96
CA PHE A 250 6.86 -8.26 -12.63
C PHE A 250 5.56 -7.53 -12.25
N MET A 251 4.95 -7.90 -11.12
CA MET A 251 3.69 -7.33 -10.65
C MET A 251 3.93 -6.31 -9.53
N PHE A 252 3.34 -5.13 -9.69
CA PHE A 252 3.37 -4.01 -8.75
C PHE A 252 1.95 -3.63 -8.34
N CYS A 253 1.55 -4.00 -7.12
CA CYS A 253 0.18 -3.84 -6.62
C CYS A 253 -0.02 -2.59 -5.75
N GLY A 254 -1.27 -2.23 -5.46
CA GLY A 254 -1.62 -0.98 -4.78
C GLY A 254 -1.17 -0.87 -3.33
N HIS A 255 -1.05 -2.01 -2.61
CA HIS A 255 -0.84 -2.02 -1.17
C HIS A 255 0.14 -3.09 -0.68
N GLU A 256 0.73 -2.84 0.49
CA GLU A 256 1.53 -3.78 1.29
C GLU A 256 0.64 -4.68 2.15
N TYR A 257 -0.16 -5.52 1.50
CA TYR A 257 -1.03 -6.51 2.17
C TYR A 257 -0.41 -7.92 2.24
N THR A 258 0.82 -8.08 1.76
CA THR A 258 1.47 -9.38 1.50
C THR A 258 1.44 -10.31 2.70
N LEU A 259 1.83 -9.85 3.88
CA LEU A 259 1.87 -10.71 5.07
C LEU A 259 0.48 -11.27 5.42
N LYS A 260 -0.52 -10.40 5.51
CA LYS A 260 -1.92 -10.80 5.80
C LYS A 260 -2.52 -11.69 4.71
N ASN A 261 -2.17 -11.43 3.45
CA ASN A 261 -2.60 -12.24 2.32
C ASN A 261 -2.04 -13.66 2.42
N LEU A 262 -0.74 -13.79 2.72
CA LEU A 262 -0.08 -15.08 2.87
C LEU A 262 -0.54 -15.84 4.12
N GLU A 263 -0.86 -15.15 5.22
CA GLU A 263 -1.48 -15.77 6.41
C GLU A 263 -2.84 -16.39 6.08
N PHE A 264 -3.69 -15.66 5.36
CA PHE A 264 -4.95 -16.20 4.88
C PHE A 264 -4.73 -17.38 3.92
N ALA A 265 -3.79 -17.26 2.98
CA ALA A 265 -3.47 -18.34 2.06
C ALA A 265 -3.00 -19.61 2.80
N LEU A 266 -2.24 -19.46 3.89
CA LEU A 266 -1.77 -20.58 4.71
C LEU A 266 -2.92 -21.31 5.42
N GLN A 267 -4.04 -20.64 5.70
CA GLN A 267 -5.24 -21.31 6.18
C GLN A 267 -5.91 -22.16 5.08
N MET A 268 -5.80 -21.75 3.82
CA MET A 268 -6.40 -22.47 2.69
C MET A 268 -5.52 -23.63 2.23
N GLU A 269 -4.19 -23.45 2.21
CA GLU A 269 -3.23 -24.47 1.77
C GLU A 269 -2.06 -24.64 2.75
N PRO A 270 -2.29 -25.19 3.96
CA PRO A 270 -1.27 -25.29 5.02
C PRO A 270 -0.09 -26.22 4.67
N HIS A 271 -0.17 -26.99 3.59
CA HIS A 271 0.87 -27.89 3.12
C HIS A 271 1.62 -27.35 1.89
N ASN A 272 1.27 -26.17 1.37
CA ASN A 272 1.99 -25.55 0.26
C ASN A 272 3.33 -24.98 0.75
N GLN A 273 4.43 -25.64 0.37
CA GLN A 273 5.77 -25.28 0.84
C GLN A 273 6.27 -23.96 0.26
N ILE A 274 5.94 -23.66 -1.01
CA ILE A 274 6.31 -22.41 -1.68
C ILE A 274 5.63 -21.22 -0.98
N LEU A 275 4.37 -21.40 -0.59
CA LEU A 275 3.62 -20.40 0.18
C LEU A 275 4.27 -20.13 1.56
N LYS A 276 4.72 -21.16 2.29
CA LYS A 276 5.42 -20.99 3.56
C LYS A 276 6.72 -20.21 3.39
N GLU A 277 7.51 -20.56 2.38
CA GLU A 277 8.77 -19.87 2.08
C GLU A 277 8.53 -18.40 1.70
N LYS A 278 7.48 -18.12 0.93
CA LYS A 278 7.09 -16.74 0.60
C LYS A 278 6.64 -15.96 1.83
N TYR A 279 5.91 -16.59 2.76
CA TYR A 279 5.52 -15.98 4.04
C TYR A 279 6.74 -15.60 4.89
N ASP A 280 7.67 -16.55 5.07
CA ASP A 280 8.89 -16.31 5.86
C ASP A 280 9.76 -15.22 5.22
N TRP A 281 9.87 -15.23 3.88
CA TRP A 281 10.55 -14.17 3.14
C TRP A 281 9.89 -12.80 3.35
N ALA A 282 8.57 -12.71 3.21
CA ALA A 282 7.82 -11.45 3.33
C ALA A 282 7.94 -10.87 4.74
N LYS A 283 7.80 -11.72 5.77
CA LYS A 283 8.01 -11.36 7.16
C LYS A 283 9.40 -10.76 7.37
N LYS A 284 10.45 -11.41 6.86
CA LYS A 284 11.82 -10.91 6.94
C LYS A 284 12.04 -9.59 6.20
N GLN A 285 11.41 -9.36 5.04
CA GLN A 285 11.50 -8.07 4.35
C GLN A 285 10.90 -6.94 5.20
N LEU A 286 9.71 -7.17 5.76
CA LEU A 286 9.02 -6.16 6.57
C LEU A 286 9.72 -5.89 7.91
N GLU A 287 10.33 -6.91 8.53
CA GLU A 287 11.23 -6.72 9.68
C GLU A 287 12.42 -5.80 9.36
N LEU A 288 12.88 -5.80 8.11
CA LEU A 288 13.93 -4.90 7.61
C LEU A 288 13.39 -3.58 7.05
N GLY A 289 12.08 -3.32 7.15
CA GLY A 289 11.41 -2.13 6.61
C GLY A 289 11.36 -2.07 5.07
N LYS A 290 11.64 -3.17 4.38
CA LYS A 290 11.65 -3.27 2.92
C LYS A 290 10.27 -3.64 2.38
N CYS A 291 9.97 -3.15 1.18
CA CYS A 291 8.74 -3.47 0.47
C CYS A 291 8.79 -4.90 -0.05
N THR A 292 7.64 -5.56 -0.10
CA THR A 292 7.52 -6.92 -0.66
C THR A 292 7.26 -6.93 -2.16
N VAL A 293 6.93 -5.78 -2.75
CA VAL A 293 6.84 -5.60 -4.21
C VAL A 293 8.23 -5.41 -4.85
N PRO A 294 8.40 -5.83 -6.12
CA PRO A 294 7.46 -6.62 -6.91
C PRO A 294 7.50 -8.12 -6.57
N SER A 295 6.47 -8.86 -6.99
CA SER A 295 6.55 -10.30 -7.27
C SER A 295 6.55 -10.53 -8.78
N THR A 296 6.53 -11.79 -9.23
CA THR A 296 6.24 -12.16 -10.62
C THR A 296 4.88 -12.87 -10.73
N LEU A 297 4.23 -12.81 -11.90
CA LEU A 297 3.01 -13.60 -12.11
C LEU A 297 3.28 -15.10 -11.92
N GLU A 298 4.43 -15.61 -12.38
CA GLU A 298 4.88 -16.99 -12.16
C GLU A 298 4.78 -17.39 -10.68
N GLU A 299 5.34 -16.57 -9.80
CA GLU A 299 5.24 -16.75 -8.35
C GLU A 299 3.79 -16.73 -7.85
N GLU A 300 2.96 -15.77 -8.27
CA GLU A 300 1.58 -15.65 -7.79
C GLU A 300 0.74 -16.90 -8.08
N PHE A 301 0.94 -17.57 -9.22
CA PHE A 301 0.24 -18.82 -9.54
C PHE A 301 0.64 -20.00 -8.63
N LEU A 302 1.72 -19.88 -7.86
CA LEU A 302 2.21 -20.92 -6.95
C LEU A 302 1.65 -20.80 -5.53
N TYR A 303 1.22 -19.60 -5.09
CA TYR A 303 0.75 -19.41 -3.71
C TYR A 303 -0.49 -18.52 -3.54
N ASN A 304 -0.93 -17.77 -4.55
CA ASN A 304 -2.09 -16.90 -4.41
C ASN A 304 -3.39 -17.72 -4.54
N PRO A 305 -4.18 -17.87 -3.47
CA PRO A 305 -5.34 -18.77 -3.47
C PRO A 305 -6.39 -18.36 -4.51
N PHE A 306 -6.48 -17.06 -4.85
CA PHE A 306 -7.41 -16.56 -5.86
C PHE A 306 -6.97 -16.89 -7.28
N LEU A 307 -5.68 -17.04 -7.55
CA LEU A 307 -5.17 -17.52 -8.85
C LEU A 307 -5.07 -19.04 -8.92
N ARG A 308 -5.21 -19.72 -7.77
CA ARG A 308 -5.19 -21.17 -7.60
C ARG A 308 -6.58 -21.76 -7.36
N TYR A 309 -7.64 -21.04 -7.72
CA TYR A 309 -9.03 -21.44 -7.51
C TYR A 309 -9.39 -22.81 -8.14
N GLY A 310 -8.66 -23.22 -9.18
CA GLY A 310 -8.81 -24.52 -9.84
C GLY A 310 -8.11 -25.69 -9.15
N GLU A 311 -7.24 -25.42 -8.18
CA GLU A 311 -6.46 -26.46 -7.50
C GLU A 311 -7.34 -27.27 -6.53
N ALA A 312 -7.16 -28.59 -6.53
CA ALA A 312 -7.95 -29.49 -5.70
C ALA A 312 -7.83 -29.16 -4.19
N SER A 313 -6.64 -28.73 -3.75
CA SER A 313 -6.38 -28.27 -2.38
C SER A 313 -7.26 -27.08 -1.99
N ILE A 314 -7.35 -26.06 -2.85
CA ILE A 314 -8.19 -24.88 -2.63
C ILE A 314 -9.66 -25.26 -2.62
N GLN A 315 -10.11 -26.01 -3.63
CA GLN A 315 -11.51 -26.45 -3.74
C GLN A 315 -11.97 -27.25 -2.52
N GLN A 316 -11.11 -28.15 -2.00
CA GLN A 316 -11.37 -28.90 -0.77
C GLN A 316 -11.42 -27.99 0.45
N ALA A 317 -10.49 -27.05 0.58
CA ALA A 317 -10.45 -26.12 1.71
C ALA A 317 -11.72 -25.26 1.80
N VAL A 318 -12.26 -24.83 0.66
CA VAL A 318 -13.51 -24.04 0.60
C VAL A 318 -14.78 -24.88 0.46
N GLN A 319 -14.66 -26.20 0.24
CA GLN A 319 -15.76 -27.13 -0.03
C GLN A 319 -16.65 -26.69 -1.21
N GLN A 320 -16.02 -26.20 -2.28
CA GLN A 320 -16.66 -25.78 -3.53
C GLN A 320 -15.78 -26.19 -4.71
N SER A 321 -16.38 -26.48 -5.86
CA SER A 321 -15.66 -26.84 -7.08
C SER A 321 -16.01 -25.98 -8.30
N GLU A 322 -17.13 -25.24 -8.26
CA GLU A 322 -17.48 -24.31 -9.32
C GLU A 322 -16.60 -23.04 -9.19
N PRO A 323 -15.84 -22.65 -10.23
CA PRO A 323 -14.86 -21.55 -10.15
C PRO A 323 -15.35 -20.25 -9.50
N ALA A 324 -16.51 -19.75 -9.93
CA ALA A 324 -17.07 -18.51 -9.40
C ALA A 324 -17.43 -18.67 -7.91
N LYS A 325 -18.00 -19.82 -7.51
CA LYS A 325 -18.32 -20.10 -6.09
C LYS A 325 -17.07 -20.29 -5.23
N VAL A 326 -16.01 -20.87 -5.78
CA VAL A 326 -14.71 -20.97 -5.09
C VAL A 326 -14.17 -19.58 -4.79
N LEU A 327 -14.14 -18.68 -5.79
CA LEU A 327 -13.69 -17.30 -5.61
C LEU A 327 -14.59 -16.52 -4.64
N ALA A 328 -15.90 -16.69 -4.72
CA ALA A 328 -16.84 -16.07 -3.79
C ALA A 328 -16.59 -16.50 -2.34
N GLU A 329 -16.39 -17.79 -2.10
CA GLU A 329 -16.14 -18.32 -0.75
C GLU A 329 -14.76 -17.93 -0.23
N LEU A 330 -13.71 -17.97 -1.07
CA LEU A 330 -12.38 -17.43 -0.71
C LEU A 330 -12.47 -15.97 -0.30
N ARG A 331 -13.15 -15.14 -1.10
CA ARG A 331 -13.29 -13.70 -0.84
C ARG A 331 -14.04 -13.45 0.46
N LYS A 332 -15.18 -14.12 0.65
CA LYS A 332 -16.00 -14.04 1.87
C LYS A 332 -15.21 -14.42 3.12
N ARG A 333 -14.44 -15.51 3.09
CA ARG A 333 -13.60 -15.90 4.24
C ARG A 333 -12.51 -14.88 4.51
N LYS A 334 -11.86 -14.36 3.46
CA LYS A 334 -10.80 -13.35 3.62
C LYS A 334 -11.33 -12.00 4.13
N ASP A 335 -12.58 -11.67 3.85
CA ASP A 335 -13.19 -10.41 4.31
C ASP A 335 -13.49 -10.39 5.82
N VAL A 336 -13.59 -11.56 6.46
CA VAL A 336 -13.84 -11.72 7.90
C VAL A 336 -12.65 -12.30 8.67
N PHE A 337 -11.51 -12.52 8.00
CA PHE A 337 -10.22 -12.92 8.60
C PHE A 337 -9.49 -11.68 9.13
#